data_AF-A0A9W6FB63-F1
#
_entry.id   AF-A0A9W6FB63-F1
#
_cell.length_a   1.000
_cell.length_b   1.000
_cell.length_c   1.000
_cell.angle_alpha   90.00
_cell.angle_beta   90.00
_cell.angle_gamma   90.00
#
_symmetry.space_group_name_H-M   'P 1'
#
loop_
_entity.id
_entity.type
_entity.pdbx_description
1 polymer ?
#
loop_
_entity_poly.entity_id
_entity_poly.type
_entity_poly.pdbx_seq_one_letter_code
_entity_poly.pdbx_strand_id
1 'polypeptide(L)'
;MAPRTGLQAHRDSQRWSIPQVVEALREILGARLVAYLAGVKETRAVREWVDGTREPGSEAVKQRLRDAYYIAALLAEREAPGVVQAWFTGMNPQLGDRAPARLLREGDPERTVAEEPVWRVGYRPEPLAWSGWEHATDGRFHGRWDDPHGTFRTLYLGESLLACLLEVLAFARKDKHLATALAEIDENPEDAREHPTADPGTLDPAWLGPRCAASAVLSGRYCRVSAADTVATLYPRFIGDALDAGYDDFDAGLLKNGAARAITQAVSAHLYLQEGIDGIEFASRHGDELDLWCLYEQPHDSQISSHLLRLNEVTLTVDTPELQQALDMLGLHWAPTS
;
A
#
# COMPACT_ATOMS: atom_id res chain seq x y z
N MET A 1 -3.57 -32.83 -7.10
CA MET A 1 -2.69 -31.65 -7.34
C MET A 1 -3.12 -31.02 -8.66
N ALA A 2 -3.95 -29.97 -8.62
CA ALA A 2 -4.32 -29.24 -9.84
C ALA A 2 -3.11 -28.41 -10.31
N PRO A 3 -2.81 -28.34 -11.61
CA PRO A 3 -1.71 -27.53 -12.11
C PRO A 3 -1.94 -26.05 -11.77
N ARG A 4 -0.91 -25.39 -11.23
CA ARG A 4 -0.92 -23.96 -10.88
C ARG A 4 -0.94 -23.13 -12.16
N THR A 5 -2.13 -22.93 -12.71
CA THR A 5 -2.41 -22.19 -13.95
C THR A 5 -2.13 -20.70 -13.75
N GLY A 6 -1.46 -20.02 -14.70
CA GLY A 6 -1.10 -18.59 -14.65
C GLY A 6 0.29 -18.20 -14.11
N LEU A 7 0.93 -19.00 -13.25
CA LEU A 7 2.26 -18.66 -12.69
C LEU A 7 3.36 -18.56 -13.76
N GLN A 8 3.26 -19.39 -14.81
CA GLN A 8 4.22 -19.37 -15.90
C GLN A 8 4.05 -18.12 -16.77
N ALA A 9 2.81 -17.77 -17.15
CA ALA A 9 2.50 -16.57 -17.91
C ALA A 9 3.00 -15.29 -17.20
N HIS A 10 2.82 -15.20 -15.88
CA HIS A 10 3.31 -14.08 -15.09
C HIS A 10 4.85 -14.05 -15.02
N ARG A 11 5.49 -15.19 -14.76
CA ARG A 11 6.97 -15.25 -14.73
C ARG A 11 7.57 -14.88 -16.08
N ASP A 12 6.98 -15.38 -17.16
CA ASP A 12 7.47 -15.17 -18.52
C ASP A 12 7.23 -13.70 -18.94
N SER A 13 6.10 -13.08 -18.58
CA SER A 13 5.86 -11.66 -18.84
C SER A 13 6.86 -10.74 -18.13
N GLN A 14 7.40 -11.13 -16.98
CA GLN A 14 8.39 -10.36 -16.22
C GLN A 14 9.84 -10.64 -16.63
N ARG A 15 10.18 -11.90 -16.91
CA ARG A 15 11.57 -12.32 -17.14
C ARG A 15 12.00 -12.31 -18.60
N TRP A 16 11.07 -12.40 -19.54
CA TRP A 16 11.41 -12.39 -20.96
C TRP A 16 11.86 -11.02 -21.43
N SER A 17 12.72 -11.01 -22.46
CA SER A 17 13.06 -9.78 -23.17
C SER A 17 11.82 -9.24 -23.89
N ILE A 18 11.81 -7.95 -24.19
CA ILE A 18 10.69 -7.34 -24.93
C ILE A 18 10.43 -8.01 -26.28
N PRO A 19 11.45 -8.34 -27.11
CA PRO A 19 11.24 -9.10 -28.34
C PRO A 19 10.49 -10.42 -28.13
N GLN A 20 10.83 -11.18 -27.08
CA GLN A 20 10.18 -12.45 -26.74
C GLN A 20 8.71 -12.24 -26.33
N VAL A 21 8.44 -11.22 -25.51
CA VAL A 21 7.05 -10.87 -25.11
C VAL A 21 6.23 -10.46 -26.33
N VAL A 22 6.78 -9.60 -27.19
CA VAL A 22 6.09 -9.13 -28.39
C VAL A 22 5.84 -10.26 -29.37
N GLU A 23 6.79 -11.19 -29.53
CA GLU A 23 6.63 -12.37 -30.38
C GLU A 23 5.48 -13.25 -29.87
N ALA A 24 5.53 -13.64 -28.60
CA ALA A 24 4.50 -14.52 -28.03
C ALA A 24 3.11 -13.85 -28.00
N LEU A 25 3.05 -12.56 -27.69
CA LEU A 25 1.81 -11.79 -27.75
C LEU A 25 1.26 -11.71 -29.18
N ARG A 26 2.14 -11.56 -30.18
CA ARG A 26 1.78 -11.55 -31.60
C ARG A 26 1.20 -12.90 -32.03
N GLU A 27 1.71 -14.02 -31.53
CA GLU A 27 1.15 -15.35 -31.83
C GLU A 27 -0.27 -15.54 -31.27
N ILE A 28 -0.60 -14.93 -30.13
CA ILE A 28 -1.93 -15.04 -29.51
C ILE A 28 -2.91 -14.02 -30.13
N LEU A 29 -2.54 -12.74 -30.15
CA LEU A 29 -3.45 -11.63 -30.50
C LEU A 29 -3.33 -11.16 -31.96
N GLY A 30 -2.27 -11.54 -32.66
CA GLY A 30 -1.96 -11.03 -33.99
C GLY A 30 -1.37 -9.60 -33.99
N ALA A 31 -0.57 -9.30 -35.03
CA ALA A 31 0.24 -8.09 -35.08
C ALA A 31 -0.55 -6.76 -35.02
N ARG A 32 -1.81 -6.76 -35.48
CA ARG A 32 -2.64 -5.54 -35.51
C ARG A 32 -3.13 -5.14 -34.11
N LEU A 33 -3.50 -6.10 -33.27
CA LEU A 33 -3.86 -5.82 -31.88
C LEU A 33 -2.64 -5.42 -31.07
N VAL A 34 -1.49 -6.06 -31.31
CA VAL A 34 -0.21 -5.65 -30.69
C VAL A 34 0.15 -4.21 -31.07
N ALA A 35 0.03 -3.85 -32.35
CA ALA A 35 0.25 -2.48 -32.81
C ALA A 35 -0.71 -1.48 -32.15
N TYR A 36 -1.99 -1.86 -32.00
CA TYR A 36 -2.99 -1.06 -31.31
C TYR A 36 -2.61 -0.82 -29.83
N LEU A 37 -2.27 -1.88 -29.10
CA LEU A 37 -1.86 -1.81 -27.69
C LEU A 37 -0.64 -0.91 -27.52
N ALA A 38 0.36 -1.06 -28.39
CA ALA A 38 1.57 -0.27 -28.37
C ALA A 38 1.40 1.19 -28.88
N GLY A 39 0.21 1.57 -29.32
CA GLY A 39 -0.07 2.93 -29.80
C GLY A 39 0.50 3.27 -31.17
N VAL A 40 1.08 2.31 -31.89
CA VAL A 40 1.68 2.53 -33.22
C VAL A 40 0.66 2.35 -34.35
N LYS A 41 0.95 2.96 -35.51
CA LYS A 41 0.04 2.96 -36.67
C LYS A 41 0.35 1.85 -37.69
N GLU A 42 1.46 1.15 -37.56
CA GLU A 42 1.90 0.13 -38.52
C GLU A 42 2.39 -1.15 -37.83
N THR A 43 2.09 -2.31 -38.42
CA THR A 43 2.56 -3.62 -37.93
C THR A 43 4.03 -3.87 -38.23
N ARG A 44 4.66 -3.04 -39.08
CA ARG A 44 6.10 -3.08 -39.34
C ARG A 44 6.91 -2.81 -38.07
N ALA A 45 6.48 -1.85 -37.25
CA ALA A 45 7.11 -1.59 -35.96
C ALA A 45 7.11 -2.84 -35.05
N VAL A 46 5.99 -3.58 -35.02
CA VAL A 46 5.88 -4.84 -34.27
C VAL A 46 6.86 -5.89 -34.78
N ARG A 47 7.07 -5.99 -36.10
CA ARG A 47 8.07 -6.88 -36.69
C ARG A 47 9.49 -6.48 -36.29
N GLU A 48 9.82 -5.19 -36.41
CA GLU A 48 11.12 -4.64 -36.02
C GLU A 48 11.44 -4.90 -34.54
N TRP A 49 10.43 -4.89 -33.66
CA TRP A 49 10.58 -5.23 -32.23
C TRP A 49 10.86 -6.71 -31.98
N VAL A 50 10.20 -7.62 -32.71
CA VAL A 50 10.49 -9.05 -32.62
C VAL A 50 11.89 -9.35 -33.14
N ASP A 51 12.29 -8.70 -34.23
CA ASP A 51 13.62 -8.85 -34.83
C ASP A 51 14.72 -8.16 -33.98
N GLY A 52 14.35 -7.40 -32.94
CA GLY A 52 15.28 -6.64 -32.10
C GLY A 52 15.98 -5.47 -32.81
N THR A 53 15.52 -5.10 -34.00
CA THR A 53 16.08 -4.00 -34.81
C THR A 53 15.59 -2.62 -34.37
N ARG A 54 14.52 -2.59 -33.56
CA ARG A 54 13.95 -1.41 -32.91
C ARG A 54 13.39 -1.82 -31.56
N GLU A 55 13.28 -0.88 -30.63
CA GLU A 55 12.54 -1.09 -29.39
C GLU A 55 11.22 -0.28 -29.36
N PRO A 56 10.21 -0.72 -28.58
CA PRO A 56 9.07 0.12 -28.25
C PRO A 56 9.53 1.41 -27.54
N GLY A 57 8.88 2.53 -27.89
CA GLY A 57 9.43 3.86 -27.60
C GLY A 57 9.57 4.24 -26.13
N SER A 58 8.67 3.77 -25.24
CA SER A 58 8.70 4.09 -23.80
C SER A 58 8.54 2.85 -22.93
N GLU A 59 9.04 2.92 -21.69
CA GLU A 59 8.86 1.85 -20.69
C GLU A 59 7.38 1.59 -20.38
N ALA A 60 6.53 2.62 -20.42
CA ALA A 60 5.09 2.44 -20.27
C ALA A 60 4.47 1.58 -21.39
N VAL A 61 4.94 1.76 -22.64
CA VAL A 61 4.51 0.90 -23.76
C VAL A 61 5.02 -0.53 -23.57
N LYS A 62 6.26 -0.70 -23.10
CA LYS A 62 6.84 -2.01 -22.80
C LYS A 62 6.05 -2.73 -21.70
N GLN A 63 5.72 -2.04 -20.60
CA GLN A 63 4.91 -2.60 -19.51
C GLN A 63 3.52 -3.01 -19.97
N ARG A 64 2.84 -2.14 -20.72
CA ARG A 64 1.52 -2.46 -21.31
C ARG A 64 1.55 -3.71 -22.19
N LEU A 65 2.61 -3.92 -22.95
CA LEU A 65 2.79 -5.12 -23.77
C LEU A 65 3.00 -6.38 -22.90
N ARG A 66 3.71 -6.26 -21.77
CA ARG A 66 3.85 -7.34 -20.79
C ARG A 66 2.52 -7.68 -20.11
N ASP A 67 1.75 -6.68 -19.71
CA ASP A 67 0.44 -6.87 -19.08
C ASP A 67 -0.55 -7.51 -20.05
N ALA A 68 -0.57 -7.05 -21.30
CA ALA A 68 -1.38 -7.64 -22.36
C ALA A 68 -0.98 -9.11 -22.61
N TYR A 69 0.32 -9.42 -22.61
CA TYR A 69 0.81 -10.81 -22.73
C TYR A 69 0.40 -11.68 -21.56
N TYR A 70 0.53 -11.20 -20.34
CA TYR A 70 0.10 -11.96 -19.17
C TYR A 70 -1.38 -12.37 -19.27
N ILE A 71 -2.26 -11.41 -19.58
CA ILE A 71 -3.71 -11.68 -19.73
C ILE A 71 -3.97 -12.62 -20.91
N ALA A 72 -3.37 -12.35 -22.07
CA ALA A 72 -3.57 -13.16 -23.27
C ALA A 72 -3.08 -14.60 -23.09
N ALA A 73 -1.92 -14.79 -22.45
CA ALA A 73 -1.37 -16.11 -22.16
C ALA A 73 -2.21 -16.87 -21.13
N LEU A 74 -2.73 -16.19 -20.10
CA LEU A 74 -3.63 -16.80 -19.11
C LEU A 74 -4.92 -17.31 -19.77
N LEU A 75 -5.53 -16.52 -20.65
CA LEU A 75 -6.72 -16.94 -21.39
C LEU A 75 -6.42 -18.08 -22.37
N ALA A 76 -5.26 -18.02 -23.04
CA ALA A 76 -4.82 -19.03 -24.00
C ALA A 76 -4.51 -20.40 -23.35
N GLU A 77 -4.40 -20.50 -22.02
CA GLU A 77 -4.32 -21.80 -21.32
C GLU A 77 -5.59 -22.64 -21.48
N ARG A 78 -6.73 -22.00 -21.76
CA ARG A 78 -8.05 -22.66 -21.82
C ARG A 78 -8.82 -22.38 -23.10
N GLU A 79 -8.51 -21.27 -23.76
CA GLU A 79 -9.25 -20.78 -24.91
C GLU A 79 -8.40 -20.76 -26.18
N ALA A 80 -9.02 -21.00 -27.34
CA ALA A 80 -8.33 -20.89 -28.62
C ALA A 80 -7.95 -19.41 -28.91
N PRO A 81 -6.86 -19.12 -29.66
CA PRO A 81 -6.43 -17.74 -29.94
C PRO A 81 -7.52 -16.83 -30.52
N GLY A 82 -8.41 -17.38 -31.36
CA GLY A 82 -9.54 -16.63 -31.91
C GLY A 82 -10.55 -16.15 -30.85
N VAL A 83 -10.77 -16.93 -29.78
CA VAL A 83 -11.62 -16.55 -28.64
C VAL A 83 -10.92 -15.49 -27.79
N VAL A 84 -9.62 -15.63 -27.55
CA VAL A 84 -8.82 -14.61 -26.84
C VAL A 84 -8.84 -13.27 -27.59
N GLN A 85 -8.68 -13.29 -28.92
CA GLN A 85 -8.81 -12.08 -29.74
C GLN A 85 -10.20 -11.46 -29.68
N ALA A 86 -11.26 -12.30 -29.72
CA ALA A 86 -12.63 -11.84 -29.56
C ALA A 86 -12.85 -11.19 -28.19
N TRP A 87 -12.28 -11.76 -27.12
CA TRP A 87 -12.35 -11.18 -25.78
C TRP A 87 -11.64 -9.82 -25.71
N PHE A 88 -10.43 -9.69 -26.27
CA PHE A 88 -9.69 -8.42 -26.29
C PHE A 88 -10.38 -7.30 -27.09
N THR A 89 -11.25 -7.66 -28.04
CA THR A 89 -11.94 -6.71 -28.94
C THR A 89 -13.41 -6.50 -28.63
N GLY A 90 -14.05 -7.43 -27.93
CA GLY A 90 -15.46 -7.39 -27.59
C GLY A 90 -15.77 -6.41 -26.47
N MET A 91 -17.00 -5.87 -26.46
CA MET A 91 -17.49 -5.09 -25.33
C MET A 91 -17.69 -6.02 -24.14
N ASN A 92 -17.05 -5.70 -23.01
CA ASN A 92 -17.16 -6.47 -21.80
C ASN A 92 -18.01 -5.70 -20.76
N PRO A 93 -19.20 -6.19 -20.38
CA PRO A 93 -20.05 -5.54 -19.39
C PRO A 93 -19.37 -5.37 -18.02
N GLN A 94 -18.49 -6.31 -17.64
CA GLN A 94 -17.71 -6.22 -16.39
C GLN A 94 -16.69 -5.07 -16.43
N LEU A 95 -16.39 -4.55 -17.62
CA LEU A 95 -15.47 -3.45 -17.85
C LEU A 95 -16.20 -2.18 -18.35
N GLY A 96 -17.48 -2.03 -18.00
CA GLY A 96 -18.30 -0.89 -18.40
C GLY A 96 -18.49 -0.79 -19.91
N ASP A 97 -18.69 -1.94 -20.57
CA ASP A 97 -18.86 -2.09 -22.03
C ASP A 97 -17.69 -1.56 -22.87
N ARG A 98 -16.49 -1.51 -22.27
CA ARG A 98 -15.25 -1.18 -22.99
C ARG A 98 -14.49 -2.44 -23.36
N ALA A 99 -13.85 -2.41 -24.53
CA ALA A 99 -12.98 -3.49 -24.97
C ALA A 99 -11.70 -3.54 -24.10
N PRO A 100 -11.25 -4.73 -23.65
CA PRO A 100 -10.02 -4.87 -22.86
C PRO A 100 -8.79 -4.27 -23.53
N ALA A 101 -8.62 -4.44 -24.86
CA ALA A 101 -7.51 -3.82 -25.58
C ALA A 101 -7.55 -2.28 -25.47
N ARG A 102 -8.75 -1.70 -25.56
CA ARG A 102 -8.98 -0.26 -25.43
C ARG A 102 -8.62 0.22 -24.03
N LEU A 103 -9.01 -0.52 -23.01
CA LEU A 103 -8.65 -0.22 -21.61
C LEU A 103 -7.16 -0.34 -21.35
N LEU A 104 -6.45 -1.29 -21.94
CA LEU A 104 -4.99 -1.37 -21.79
C LEU A 104 -4.27 -0.22 -22.52
N ARG A 105 -4.83 0.25 -23.65
CA ARG A 105 -4.24 1.34 -24.46
C ARG A 105 -4.54 2.74 -23.90
N GLU A 106 -5.80 2.98 -23.55
CA GLU A 106 -6.31 4.23 -22.97
C GLU A 106 -6.15 4.27 -21.45
N GLY A 107 -5.93 3.11 -20.84
CA GLY A 107 -5.36 2.97 -19.50
C GLY A 107 -4.08 3.77 -19.51
N ASP A 108 -4.17 4.87 -18.81
CA ASP A 108 -3.29 6.00 -18.95
C ASP A 108 -1.86 5.58 -18.58
N PRO A 109 -0.91 5.56 -19.55
CA PRO A 109 0.50 5.39 -19.22
C PRO A 109 1.03 6.61 -18.43
N GLU A 110 0.25 7.70 -18.35
CA GLU A 110 0.47 8.93 -17.60
C GLU A 110 -0.44 9.08 -16.37
N ARG A 111 -1.32 8.11 -16.10
CA ARG A 111 -1.68 7.79 -14.72
C ARG A 111 -0.67 6.76 -14.28
N THR A 112 0.60 7.17 -14.32
CA THR A 112 1.53 6.82 -13.25
C THR A 112 0.68 6.74 -12.01
N VAL A 113 0.51 5.52 -11.47
CA VAL A 113 0.49 5.39 -10.02
C VAL A 113 1.67 6.25 -9.64
N ALA A 114 1.39 7.43 -9.07
CA ALA A 114 2.45 8.37 -8.79
C ALA A 114 3.52 7.53 -8.10
N GLU A 115 4.75 7.54 -8.63
CA GLU A 115 5.85 6.80 -8.05
C GLU A 115 6.18 7.51 -6.72
N GLU A 116 5.24 7.45 -5.78
CA GLU A 116 5.27 8.18 -4.55
C GLU A 116 6.26 7.44 -3.68
N PRO A 117 7.34 8.11 -3.29
CA PRO A 117 8.23 7.55 -2.30
C PRO A 117 7.40 7.41 -1.02
N VAL A 118 7.16 6.17 -0.62
CA VAL A 118 6.50 5.85 0.63
C VAL A 118 7.53 5.36 1.63
N TRP A 119 7.25 5.59 2.89
CA TRP A 119 8.12 5.32 4.01
C TRP A 119 7.44 4.41 5.02
N ARG A 120 8.25 3.71 5.80
CA ARG A 120 7.80 2.97 6.97
C ARG A 120 8.87 3.02 8.05
N VAL A 121 8.43 3.12 9.30
CA VAL A 121 9.26 2.82 10.47
C VAL A 121 8.80 1.48 11.02
N GLY A 122 9.69 0.50 11.00
CA GLY A 122 9.40 -0.89 11.37
C GLY A 122 10.50 -1.48 12.24
N TYR A 123 10.36 -2.77 12.53
CA TYR A 123 11.36 -3.53 13.26
C TYR A 123 12.41 -4.11 12.32
N ARG A 124 13.66 -4.16 12.78
CA ARG A 124 14.74 -4.87 12.09
C ARG A 124 14.47 -6.39 12.09
N PRO A 125 15.00 -7.15 11.10
CA PRO A 125 15.79 -6.66 9.96
C PRO A 125 14.94 -6.13 8.79
N GLU A 126 13.67 -6.50 8.69
CA GLU A 126 12.87 -6.31 7.48
C GLU A 126 11.65 -5.40 7.74
N PRO A 127 11.83 -4.07 7.78
CA PRO A 127 10.77 -3.15 8.19
C PRO A 127 9.55 -3.15 7.25
N LEU A 128 9.72 -3.55 5.98
CA LEU A 128 8.66 -3.64 4.96
C LEU A 128 8.03 -5.03 4.83
N ALA A 129 8.49 -6.02 5.61
CA ALA A 129 7.85 -7.32 5.63
C ALA A 129 6.47 -7.25 6.30
N TRP A 130 5.57 -8.12 5.86
CA TRP A 130 4.31 -8.34 6.57
C TRP A 130 4.59 -8.78 8.01
N SER A 131 3.85 -8.20 8.97
CA SER A 131 3.94 -8.63 10.36
C SER A 131 3.61 -10.12 10.49
N GLY A 132 4.46 -10.85 11.22
CA GLY A 132 4.24 -12.26 11.51
C GLY A 132 2.97 -12.47 12.36
N TRP A 133 2.22 -13.52 12.06
CA TRP A 133 0.98 -13.87 12.79
C TRP A 133 1.24 -14.21 14.26
N GLU A 134 2.47 -14.56 14.62
CA GLU A 134 2.93 -14.73 16.00
C GLU A 134 2.81 -13.46 16.86
N HIS A 135 2.66 -12.29 16.23
CA HIS A 135 2.44 -11.02 16.91
C HIS A 135 0.95 -10.61 16.98
N ALA A 136 0.07 -11.42 16.39
CA ALA A 136 -1.37 -11.18 16.45
C ALA A 136 -1.93 -11.60 17.82
N THR A 137 -2.91 -10.84 18.32
CA THR A 137 -3.66 -11.19 19.54
C THR A 137 -5.00 -11.76 19.12
N ASP A 138 -5.33 -12.96 19.59
CA ASP A 138 -6.55 -13.69 19.20
C ASP A 138 -6.72 -13.80 17.67
N GLY A 139 -5.60 -14.02 16.98
CA GLY A 139 -5.51 -14.15 15.52
C GLY A 139 -5.70 -12.84 14.76
N ARG A 140 -5.67 -11.68 15.44
CA ARG A 140 -5.95 -10.36 14.84
C ARG A 140 -4.91 -9.31 15.19
N PHE A 141 -4.75 -8.35 14.30
CA PHE A 141 -4.04 -7.10 14.53
C PHE A 141 -5.06 -5.99 14.85
N HIS A 142 -4.61 -4.87 15.44
CA HIS A 142 -5.49 -3.86 16.06
C HIS A 142 -5.29 -2.43 15.53
N GLY A 143 -4.59 -2.30 14.40
CA GLY A 143 -4.53 -1.08 13.63
C GLY A 143 -5.91 -0.62 13.15
N ARG A 144 -6.01 0.67 12.82
CA ARG A 144 -7.27 1.33 12.43
C ARG A 144 -7.93 0.66 11.21
N TRP A 145 -7.14 0.18 10.28
CA TRP A 145 -7.58 -0.43 9.02
C TRP A 145 -7.31 -1.94 8.97
N ASP A 146 -6.98 -2.57 10.10
CA ASP A 146 -6.69 -4.01 10.13
C ASP A 146 -7.97 -4.83 9.99
N ASP A 147 -7.86 -6.08 9.55
CA ASP A 147 -9.03 -6.93 9.38
C ASP A 147 -9.67 -7.27 10.74
N PRO A 148 -10.97 -7.01 10.95
CA PRO A 148 -11.66 -7.35 12.18
C PRO A 148 -11.82 -8.86 12.36
N HIS A 149 -11.49 -9.70 11.37
CA HIS A 149 -11.65 -11.15 11.40
C HIS A 149 -10.33 -11.95 11.36
N GLY A 150 -9.17 -11.32 11.14
CA GLY A 150 -7.87 -12.01 11.08
C GLY A 150 -7.63 -12.78 9.77
N THR A 151 -8.28 -12.37 8.69
CA THR A 151 -8.28 -13.01 7.36
C THR A 151 -7.12 -12.54 6.49
N PHE A 152 -6.73 -11.27 6.61
CA PHE A 152 -5.63 -10.67 5.86
C PHE A 152 -4.79 -9.76 6.75
N ARG A 153 -3.53 -9.55 6.37
CA ARG A 153 -2.63 -8.60 7.02
C ARG A 153 -2.66 -7.26 6.30
N THR A 154 -2.26 -6.24 7.04
CA THR A 154 -2.13 -4.87 6.57
C THR A 154 -0.72 -4.34 6.77
N LEU A 155 -0.28 -3.44 5.90
CA LEU A 155 1.02 -2.76 6.03
C LEU A 155 0.84 -1.25 5.91
N TYR A 156 1.16 -0.54 6.98
CA TYR A 156 1.07 0.91 7.05
C TYR A 156 2.33 1.58 6.52
N LEU A 157 2.13 2.61 5.71
CA LEU A 157 3.16 3.45 5.10
C LEU A 157 2.75 4.92 5.21
N GLY A 158 3.71 5.83 5.06
CA GLY A 158 3.46 7.28 4.99
C GLY A 158 4.22 7.93 3.86
N GLU A 159 3.81 9.14 3.47
CA GLU A 159 4.40 9.88 2.34
C GLU A 159 5.84 10.32 2.61
N SER A 160 6.22 10.36 3.88
CA SER A 160 7.53 10.79 4.35
C SER A 160 7.93 10.02 5.60
N LEU A 161 9.24 10.01 5.86
CA LEU A 161 9.77 9.48 7.11
C LEU A 161 9.19 10.23 8.32
N LEU A 162 9.02 11.55 8.21
CA LEU A 162 8.39 12.38 9.24
C LEU A 162 6.96 11.92 9.55
N ALA A 163 6.12 11.71 8.53
CA ALA A 163 4.74 11.25 8.71
C ALA A 163 4.69 9.91 9.47
N CYS A 164 5.57 8.98 9.12
CA CYS A 164 5.70 7.69 9.82
C CYS A 164 6.13 7.87 11.27
N LEU A 165 7.13 8.72 11.52
CA LEU A 165 7.66 8.99 12.85
C LEU A 165 6.62 9.62 13.78
N LEU A 166 5.81 10.54 13.26
CA LEU A 166 4.71 11.15 14.02
C LEU A 166 3.70 10.09 14.52
N GLU A 167 3.33 9.12 13.69
CA GLU A 167 2.41 8.05 14.09
C GLU A 167 3.02 7.10 15.12
N VAL A 168 4.28 6.67 14.95
CA VAL A 168 4.90 5.69 15.86
C VAL A 168 5.39 6.29 17.18
N LEU A 169 5.60 7.61 17.25
CA LEU A 169 6.03 8.31 18.48
C LEU A 169 4.87 8.95 19.24
N ALA A 170 3.66 9.00 18.68
CA ALA A 170 2.51 9.64 19.31
C ALA A 170 2.18 9.09 20.71
N PHE A 171 2.51 7.83 21.00
CA PHE A 171 2.29 7.22 22.31
C PHE A 171 3.08 7.90 23.44
N ALA A 172 4.21 8.53 23.12
CA ALA A 172 5.11 9.14 24.10
C ALA A 172 4.72 10.58 24.45
N ARG A 173 3.70 11.15 23.79
CA ARG A 173 3.24 12.51 24.05
C ARG A 173 2.92 12.71 25.53
N LYS A 174 3.35 13.86 26.04
CA LYS A 174 3.10 14.25 27.43
C LYS A 174 1.59 14.38 27.71
N ASP A 175 1.09 13.51 28.57
CA ASP A 175 -0.22 13.70 29.21
C ASP A 175 -0.08 14.76 30.31
N LYS A 176 -0.83 15.86 30.17
CA LYS A 176 -0.76 16.98 31.12
C LYS A 176 -1.35 16.65 32.48
N HIS A 177 -2.42 15.87 32.53
CA HIS A 177 -3.06 15.50 33.79
C HIS A 177 -2.16 14.55 34.59
N LEU A 178 -1.58 13.55 33.93
CA LEU A 178 -0.61 12.66 34.55
C LEU A 178 0.64 13.44 35.00
N ALA A 179 1.18 14.32 34.16
CA ALA A 179 2.34 15.11 34.52
C ALA A 179 2.10 16.02 35.72
N THR A 180 0.92 16.65 35.82
CA THR A 180 0.53 17.42 37.01
C THR A 180 0.41 16.54 38.24
N ALA A 181 -0.26 15.38 38.12
CA ALA A 181 -0.42 14.45 39.24
C ALA A 181 0.92 13.91 39.74
N LEU A 182 1.86 13.58 38.84
CA LEU A 182 3.21 13.13 39.21
C LEU A 182 4.01 14.24 39.91
N ALA A 183 3.87 15.50 39.47
CA ALA A 183 4.58 16.63 40.09
C ALA A 183 4.11 16.96 41.51
N GLU A 184 2.93 16.48 41.92
CA GLU A 184 2.41 16.61 43.28
C GLU A 184 2.91 15.50 44.23
N ILE A 185 3.55 14.45 43.70
CA ILE A 185 4.08 13.35 44.50
C ILE A 185 5.39 13.79 45.14
N ASP A 186 5.45 13.72 46.47
CA ASP A 186 6.68 13.86 47.24
C ASP A 186 7.44 12.53 47.18
N GLU A 187 8.42 12.44 46.27
CA GLU A 187 9.22 11.24 46.05
C GLU A 187 10.40 11.14 47.03
N ASN A 188 10.58 9.97 47.62
CA ASN A 188 11.72 9.71 48.50
C ASN A 188 13.04 9.73 47.68
N PRO A 189 14.11 10.42 48.14
CA PRO A 189 15.39 10.47 47.43
C PRO A 189 16.08 9.11 47.19
N GLU A 190 15.82 8.12 48.04
CA GLU A 190 16.31 6.75 47.86
C GLU A 190 15.58 6.06 46.69
N ASP A 191 14.25 6.17 46.65
CA ASP A 191 13.42 5.63 45.57
C ASP A 191 13.75 6.30 44.23
N ALA A 192 13.89 7.62 44.19
CA ALA A 192 14.25 8.37 42.98
C ALA A 192 15.59 7.90 42.37
N ARG A 193 16.51 7.41 43.20
CA ARG A 193 17.82 6.91 42.78
C ARG A 193 17.78 5.45 42.35
N GLU A 194 17.02 4.61 43.06
CA GLU A 194 16.99 3.15 42.83
C GLU A 194 15.96 2.73 41.79
N HIS A 195 14.89 3.50 41.67
CA HIS A 195 13.72 3.23 40.83
C HIS A 195 13.23 4.51 40.12
N PRO A 196 14.09 5.16 39.31
CA PRO A 196 13.73 6.41 38.67
C PRO A 196 12.55 6.24 37.72
N THR A 197 11.60 7.17 37.78
CA THR A 197 10.51 7.28 36.82
C THR A 197 10.88 8.27 35.72
N ALA A 198 10.68 7.90 34.46
CA ALA A 198 10.95 8.80 33.34
C ALA A 198 9.96 9.97 33.33
N ASP A 199 10.48 11.19 33.10
CA ASP A 199 9.64 12.38 32.96
C ASP A 199 8.68 12.25 31.76
N PRO A 200 7.40 12.66 31.89
CA PRO A 200 6.47 12.67 30.76
C PRO A 200 6.98 13.52 29.58
N GLY A 201 7.09 12.89 28.41
CA GLY A 201 7.67 13.46 27.20
C GLY A 201 9.14 13.10 26.96
N THR A 202 9.76 12.34 27.86
CA THR A 202 11.13 11.84 27.70
C THR A 202 11.14 10.48 27.00
N LEU A 203 11.98 10.33 25.98
CA LEU A 203 12.16 9.09 25.22
C LEU A 203 13.56 8.51 25.45
N ASP A 204 13.66 7.24 25.79
CA ASP A 204 14.94 6.54 25.91
C ASP A 204 15.53 6.25 24.50
N PRO A 205 16.80 6.60 24.21
CA PRO A 205 17.48 6.24 22.97
C PRO A 205 17.45 4.74 22.62
N ALA A 206 17.29 3.85 23.61
CA ALA A 206 17.07 2.42 23.41
C ALA A 206 15.86 2.10 22.51
N TRP A 207 14.91 3.03 22.38
CA TRP A 207 13.80 2.93 21.42
C TRP A 207 14.26 2.72 19.98
N LEU A 208 15.43 3.27 19.59
CA LEU A 208 16.01 3.10 18.26
C LEU A 208 16.56 1.69 18.01
N GLY A 209 16.99 0.99 19.05
CA GLY A 209 17.70 -0.29 18.95
C GLY A 209 17.01 -1.33 18.05
N PRO A 210 15.74 -1.67 18.30
CA PRO A 210 15.05 -2.68 17.51
C PRO A 210 14.44 -2.14 16.20
N ARG A 211 14.55 -0.83 15.92
CA ARG A 211 13.84 -0.16 14.82
C ARG A 211 14.76 0.26 13.68
N CYS A 212 14.19 0.31 12.49
CA CYS A 212 14.76 0.95 11.31
C CYS A 212 13.65 1.59 10.48
N ALA A 213 14.04 2.46 9.56
CA ALA A 213 13.16 2.98 8.54
C ALA A 213 13.44 2.30 7.21
N ALA A 214 12.48 2.37 6.30
CA ALA A 214 12.69 2.02 4.90
C ALA A 214 11.80 2.89 4.02
N SER A 215 12.28 3.11 2.79
CA SER A 215 11.53 3.73 1.71
C SER A 215 11.28 2.72 0.61
N ALA A 216 10.18 2.89 -0.12
CA ALA A 216 9.85 2.14 -1.32
C ALA A 216 9.10 3.07 -2.28
N VAL A 217 8.85 2.58 -3.49
CA VAL A 217 7.91 3.20 -4.42
C VAL A 217 6.65 2.37 -4.43
N LEU A 218 5.54 3.04 -4.16
CA LEU A 218 4.24 2.40 -4.10
C LEU A 218 3.65 2.24 -5.50
N SER A 219 3.11 1.06 -5.77
CA SER A 219 2.29 0.77 -6.95
C SER A 219 0.93 0.21 -6.52
N GLY A 220 -0.03 0.14 -7.44
CA GLY A 220 -1.38 -0.36 -7.17
C GLY A 220 -2.43 0.74 -7.02
N ARG A 221 -3.61 0.38 -6.52
CA ARG A 221 -4.79 1.24 -6.39
C ARG A 221 -5.24 1.31 -4.93
N TYR A 222 -5.20 2.50 -4.37
CA TYR A 222 -5.55 2.76 -2.98
C TYR A 222 -6.81 3.61 -2.91
N CYS A 223 -7.77 3.19 -2.08
CA CYS A 223 -9.01 3.92 -1.90
C CYS A 223 -8.78 5.10 -0.95
N ARG A 224 -8.88 6.33 -1.44
CA ARG A 224 -8.91 7.52 -0.58
C ARG A 224 -10.23 7.57 0.19
N VAL A 225 -10.22 7.04 1.41
CA VAL A 225 -11.43 6.76 2.20
C VAL A 225 -12.21 8.00 2.63
N SER A 226 -11.51 9.14 2.81
CA SER A 226 -12.12 10.41 3.20
C SER A 226 -12.55 11.28 2.02
N ALA A 227 -12.34 10.85 0.77
CA ALA A 227 -12.81 11.60 -0.40
C ALA A 227 -14.35 11.65 -0.42
N ALA A 228 -14.91 12.78 -0.86
CA ALA A 228 -16.35 13.01 -0.83
C ALA A 228 -17.16 11.91 -1.54
N ASP A 229 -16.72 11.50 -2.74
CA ASP A 229 -17.37 10.42 -3.51
C ASP A 229 -17.27 9.06 -2.80
N THR A 230 -16.13 8.77 -2.15
CA THR A 230 -15.93 7.54 -1.37
C THR A 230 -16.86 7.51 -0.16
N VAL A 231 -16.89 8.61 0.62
CA VAL A 231 -17.78 8.73 1.78
C VAL A 231 -19.24 8.58 1.37
N ALA A 232 -19.68 9.28 0.31
CA ALA A 232 -21.03 9.16 -0.21
C ALA A 232 -21.38 7.73 -0.66
N THR A 233 -20.42 7.00 -1.23
CA THR A 233 -20.58 5.60 -1.66
C THR A 233 -20.70 4.66 -0.46
N LEU A 234 -19.90 4.85 0.58
CA LEU A 234 -19.87 4.00 1.78
C LEU A 234 -21.05 4.32 2.73
N TYR A 235 -21.57 5.55 2.70
CA TYR A 235 -22.58 6.05 3.62
C TYR A 235 -23.79 5.11 3.81
N PRO A 236 -24.50 4.67 2.76
CA PRO A 236 -25.72 3.87 2.92
C PRO A 236 -25.45 2.51 3.57
N ARG A 237 -24.21 2.01 3.48
CA ARG A 237 -23.80 0.73 4.07
C ARG A 237 -23.45 0.88 5.55
N PHE A 238 -22.78 1.96 5.94
CA PHE A 238 -22.13 2.06 7.25
C PHE A 238 -22.79 3.05 8.22
N ILE A 239 -23.75 3.86 7.77
CA ILE A 239 -24.45 4.78 8.68
C ILE A 239 -25.16 4.04 9.83
N GLY A 240 -25.79 2.89 9.56
CA GLY A 240 -26.41 2.08 10.62
C GLY A 240 -25.39 1.60 11.66
N ASP A 241 -24.29 1.02 11.19
CA ASP A 241 -23.20 0.53 12.05
C ASP A 241 -22.59 1.69 12.88
N ALA A 242 -22.47 2.89 12.32
CA ALA A 242 -21.97 4.08 13.00
C ALA A 242 -22.92 4.54 14.12
N LEU A 243 -24.23 4.61 13.84
CA LEU A 243 -25.26 4.98 14.81
C LEU A 243 -25.32 3.96 15.96
N ASP A 244 -25.27 2.65 15.63
CA ASP A 244 -25.27 1.57 16.62
C ASP A 244 -24.03 1.61 17.53
N ALA A 245 -22.90 2.11 17.02
CA ALA A 245 -21.68 2.35 17.78
C ALA A 245 -21.67 3.67 18.57
N GLY A 246 -22.75 4.46 18.50
CA GLY A 246 -22.92 5.71 19.25
C GLY A 246 -22.29 6.94 18.59
N TYR A 247 -22.01 6.90 17.29
CA TYR A 247 -21.59 8.07 16.52
C TYR A 247 -22.79 8.76 15.87
N ASP A 248 -22.70 10.08 15.68
CA ASP A 248 -23.83 10.87 15.16
C ASP A 248 -24.02 10.74 13.64
N ASP A 249 -22.95 10.41 12.90
CA ASP A 249 -22.97 10.31 11.43
C ASP A 249 -21.85 9.42 10.89
N PHE A 250 -21.92 9.05 9.61
CA PHE A 250 -20.82 8.44 8.86
C PHE A 250 -20.18 9.46 7.92
N ASP A 251 -19.14 10.15 8.38
CA ASP A 251 -18.44 11.18 7.61
C ASP A 251 -16.91 10.97 7.59
N ALA A 252 -16.19 11.87 6.90
CA ALA A 252 -14.74 11.83 6.86
C ALA A 252 -14.10 12.00 8.26
N GLY A 253 -14.77 12.71 9.17
CA GLY A 253 -14.34 12.91 10.55
C GLY A 253 -14.40 11.62 11.36
N LEU A 254 -15.48 10.86 11.24
CA LEU A 254 -15.61 9.52 11.83
C LEU A 254 -14.50 8.60 11.32
N LEU A 255 -14.27 8.60 10.00
CA LEU A 255 -13.24 7.77 9.41
C LEU A 255 -11.83 8.13 9.92
N LYS A 256 -11.59 9.38 10.34
CA LYS A 256 -10.34 9.86 10.95
C LYS A 256 -10.26 9.59 12.47
N ASN A 257 -11.38 9.33 13.13
CA ASN A 257 -11.44 9.16 14.57
C ASN A 257 -10.74 7.86 15.04
N GLY A 258 -9.69 8.01 15.85
CA GLY A 258 -8.94 6.87 16.38
C GLY A 258 -9.72 5.97 17.34
N ALA A 259 -10.85 6.44 17.89
CA ALA A 259 -11.74 5.62 18.72
C ALA A 259 -12.69 4.75 17.89
N ALA A 260 -12.95 5.10 16.62
CA ALA A 260 -13.92 4.43 15.75
C ALA A 260 -13.36 3.18 15.04
N ARG A 261 -12.47 2.43 15.71
CA ARG A 261 -11.77 1.28 15.10
C ARG A 261 -12.72 0.23 14.56
N ALA A 262 -13.80 -0.09 15.26
CA ALA A 262 -14.77 -1.07 14.78
C ALA A 262 -15.35 -0.69 13.40
N ILE A 263 -15.64 0.61 13.19
CA ILE A 263 -16.16 1.12 11.92
C ILE A 263 -15.07 1.12 10.85
N THR A 264 -13.88 1.65 11.14
CA THR A 264 -12.80 1.72 10.14
C THR A 264 -12.32 0.33 9.72
N GLN A 265 -12.26 -0.63 10.64
CA GLN A 265 -11.95 -2.03 10.35
C GLN A 265 -13.05 -2.70 9.51
N ALA A 266 -14.34 -2.42 9.78
CA ALA A 266 -15.45 -2.90 8.95
C ALA A 266 -15.42 -2.32 7.53
N VAL A 267 -15.08 -1.03 7.39
CA VAL A 267 -14.85 -0.39 6.08
C VAL A 267 -13.68 -1.05 5.36
N SER A 268 -12.57 -1.31 6.06
CA SER A 268 -11.40 -2.01 5.50
C SER A 268 -11.76 -3.38 4.94
N ALA A 269 -12.42 -4.22 5.74
CA ALA A 269 -12.89 -5.55 5.31
C ALA A 269 -13.82 -5.48 4.09
N HIS A 270 -14.69 -4.47 4.02
CA HIS A 270 -15.55 -4.26 2.85
C HIS A 270 -14.77 -3.88 1.60
N LEU A 271 -13.78 -2.99 1.73
CA LEU A 271 -12.92 -2.53 0.64
C LEU A 271 -11.98 -3.63 0.15
N TYR A 272 -11.48 -4.48 1.05
CA TYR A 272 -10.65 -5.65 0.70
C TYR A 272 -11.34 -6.60 -0.28
N LEU A 273 -12.67 -6.72 -0.20
CA LEU A 273 -13.46 -7.57 -1.08
C LEU A 273 -13.77 -6.93 -2.44
N GLN A 274 -13.43 -5.65 -2.66
CA GLN A 274 -13.69 -4.97 -3.92
C GLN A 274 -12.60 -5.26 -4.94
N GLU A 275 -13.01 -5.59 -6.17
CA GLU A 275 -12.06 -5.86 -7.24
C GLU A 275 -11.22 -4.60 -7.55
N GLY A 276 -9.90 -4.77 -7.51
CA GLY A 276 -8.97 -3.72 -7.92
C GLY A 276 -8.70 -2.65 -6.87
N ILE A 277 -8.96 -2.93 -5.59
CA ILE A 277 -8.49 -2.13 -4.46
C ILE A 277 -7.38 -2.91 -3.75
N ASP A 278 -6.17 -2.37 -3.78
CA ASP A 278 -4.97 -2.97 -3.19
C ASP A 278 -4.71 -2.46 -1.76
N GLY A 279 -5.47 -1.46 -1.32
CA GLY A 279 -5.40 -0.90 0.02
C GLY A 279 -6.20 0.39 0.20
N ILE A 280 -5.90 1.10 1.29
CA ILE A 280 -6.51 2.37 1.67
C ILE A 280 -5.47 3.48 1.67
N GLU A 281 -5.85 4.65 1.21
CA GLU A 281 -5.14 5.92 1.37
C GLU A 281 -5.94 6.81 2.34
N PHE A 282 -5.28 7.42 3.32
CA PHE A 282 -5.93 8.21 4.35
C PHE A 282 -5.00 9.28 4.93
N ALA A 283 -5.56 10.42 5.31
CA ALA A 283 -4.79 11.45 6.01
C ALA A 283 -4.46 11.06 7.46
N SER A 284 -3.28 11.44 7.91
CA SER A 284 -2.85 11.27 9.31
C SER A 284 -3.76 12.05 10.27
N ARG A 285 -3.83 11.56 11.51
CA ARG A 285 -4.47 12.30 12.61
C ARG A 285 -3.61 13.47 13.11
N HIS A 286 -2.37 13.57 12.65
CA HIS A 286 -1.40 14.58 13.06
C HIS A 286 -1.28 15.75 12.09
N GLY A 287 -1.86 15.65 10.91
CA GLY A 287 -1.95 16.69 9.88
C GLY A 287 -2.75 16.15 8.70
N ASP A 288 -3.63 16.97 8.12
CA ASP A 288 -4.41 16.57 6.93
C ASP A 288 -3.56 16.57 5.65
N GLU A 289 -2.43 17.28 5.68
CA GLU A 289 -1.42 17.32 4.65
C GLU A 289 -0.53 16.07 4.61
N LEU A 290 -0.62 15.19 5.61
CA LEU A 290 0.22 14.00 5.73
C LEU A 290 -0.53 12.77 5.22
N ASP A 291 -0.23 12.34 4.01
CA ASP A 291 -0.84 11.16 3.40
C ASP A 291 -0.22 9.86 3.93
N LEU A 292 -1.09 8.91 4.26
CA LEU A 292 -0.74 7.58 4.74
C LEU A 292 -1.45 6.51 3.90
N TRP A 293 -0.84 5.33 3.85
CA TRP A 293 -1.40 4.16 3.18
C TRP A 293 -1.47 2.97 4.12
N CYS A 294 -2.44 2.10 3.85
CA CYS A 294 -2.57 0.78 4.42
C CYS A 294 -2.74 -0.20 3.25
N LEU A 295 -1.70 -0.99 2.98
CA LEU A 295 -1.72 -2.03 1.95
C LEU A 295 -2.44 -3.25 2.48
N TYR A 296 -3.15 -3.96 1.60
CA TYR A 296 -3.68 -5.28 1.89
C TYR A 296 -2.71 -6.36 1.43
N GLU A 297 -2.53 -7.39 2.26
CA GLU A 297 -1.84 -8.59 1.85
C GLU A 297 -2.60 -9.31 0.75
N GLN A 298 -1.93 -9.52 -0.38
CA GLN A 298 -2.49 -10.26 -1.51
C GLN A 298 -2.16 -11.75 -1.40
N PRO A 299 -3.02 -12.68 -1.87
CA PRO A 299 -2.77 -14.12 -1.82
C PRO A 299 -1.49 -14.60 -2.53
N HIS A 300 -0.92 -13.76 -3.38
CA HIS A 300 0.30 -14.04 -4.15
C HIS A 300 1.54 -13.34 -3.60
N ASP A 301 1.39 -12.57 -2.52
CA ASP A 301 2.52 -11.93 -1.88
C ASP A 301 3.44 -12.96 -1.23
N SER A 302 4.72 -12.58 -1.20
CA SER A 302 5.73 -13.31 -0.45
C SER A 302 5.84 -12.72 0.95
N GLN A 303 7.04 -12.59 1.50
CA GLN A 303 7.27 -11.92 2.76
C GLN A 303 7.03 -10.40 2.69
N ILE A 304 7.17 -9.82 1.51
CA ILE A 304 6.94 -8.39 1.21
C ILE A 304 5.86 -8.29 0.13
N SER A 305 5.07 -7.22 0.16
CA SER A 305 4.07 -6.92 -0.86
C SER A 305 4.70 -6.77 -2.24
N SER A 306 4.07 -7.36 -3.25
CA SER A 306 4.41 -7.14 -4.66
C SER A 306 4.18 -5.70 -5.14
N HIS A 307 3.43 -4.89 -4.37
CA HIS A 307 3.18 -3.49 -4.67
C HIS A 307 4.31 -2.53 -4.27
N LEU A 308 5.30 -3.02 -3.50
CA LEU A 308 6.45 -2.23 -3.06
C LEU A 308 7.64 -2.46 -3.99
N LEU A 309 8.07 -1.40 -4.65
CA LEU A 309 9.17 -1.41 -5.62
C LEU A 309 10.35 -0.60 -5.07
N ARG A 310 11.57 -0.85 -5.59
CA ARG A 310 12.77 -0.04 -5.27
C ARG A 310 12.99 0.17 -3.76
N LEU A 311 13.04 -0.93 -3.01
CA LEU A 311 13.19 -0.91 -1.56
C LEU A 311 14.57 -0.35 -1.15
N ASN A 312 14.58 0.51 -0.14
CA ASN A 312 15.79 1.05 0.44
C ASN A 312 15.64 1.15 1.96
N GLU A 313 16.59 0.58 2.71
CA GLU A 313 16.59 0.66 4.17
C GLU A 313 17.37 1.87 4.66
N VAL A 314 16.91 2.45 5.77
CA VAL A 314 17.49 3.62 6.41
C VAL A 314 17.68 3.32 7.89
N THR A 315 18.91 3.53 8.36
CA THR A 315 19.20 3.44 9.80
C THR A 315 18.78 4.74 10.48
N LEU A 316 17.96 4.61 11.51
CA LEU A 316 17.59 5.73 12.38
C LEU A 316 18.68 5.94 13.45
N THR A 317 19.05 7.19 13.66
CA THR A 317 19.94 7.66 14.72
C THR A 317 19.29 8.83 15.45
N VAL A 318 19.81 9.18 16.63
CA VAL A 318 19.35 10.35 17.40
C VAL A 318 19.47 11.67 16.63
N ASP A 319 20.33 11.70 15.62
CA ASP A 319 20.60 12.86 14.75
C ASP A 319 19.82 12.83 13.43
N THR A 320 18.92 11.85 13.23
CA THR A 320 18.09 11.79 12.02
C THR A 320 17.19 13.04 11.96
N PRO A 321 17.26 13.87 10.90
CA PRO A 321 16.56 15.16 10.87
C PRO A 321 15.05 15.04 11.06
N GLU A 322 14.42 14.09 10.37
CA GLU A 322 12.97 13.86 10.46
C GLU A 322 12.56 13.34 11.85
N LEU A 323 13.47 12.66 12.55
CA LEU A 323 13.25 12.22 13.93
C LEU A 323 13.32 13.38 14.90
N GLN A 324 14.32 14.26 14.78
CA GLN A 324 14.40 15.47 15.59
C GLN A 324 13.16 16.35 15.38
N GLN A 325 12.77 16.54 14.12
CA GLN A 325 11.55 17.28 13.79
C GLN A 325 10.29 16.64 14.39
N ALA A 326 10.16 15.30 14.32
CA ALA A 326 9.04 14.61 14.94
C ALA A 326 9.03 14.79 16.47
N LEU A 327 10.17 14.68 17.14
CA LEU A 327 10.28 14.90 18.58
C LEU A 327 9.84 16.32 18.94
N ASP A 328 10.32 17.33 18.23
CA ASP A 328 9.95 18.74 18.44
C ASP A 328 8.44 18.96 18.28
N MET A 329 7.84 18.46 17.19
CA MET A 329 6.40 18.58 16.92
C MET A 329 5.53 17.88 17.97
N LEU A 330 6.04 16.80 18.56
CA LEU A 330 5.36 16.00 19.58
C LEU A 330 5.64 16.51 21.01
N GLY A 331 6.54 17.49 21.18
CA GLY A 331 6.98 17.97 22.49
C GLY A 331 7.79 16.94 23.27
N LEU A 332 8.57 16.11 22.55
CA LEU A 332 9.40 15.05 23.10
C LEU A 332 10.87 15.45 23.14
N HIS A 333 11.64 14.82 24.02
CA HIS A 333 13.08 14.97 24.08
C HIS A 333 13.76 13.66 24.48
N TRP A 334 15.02 13.49 24.10
CA TRP A 334 15.79 12.33 24.51
C TRP A 334 16.09 12.37 26.01
N ALA A 335 16.04 11.21 26.66
CA ALA A 335 16.63 11.03 27.97
C ALA A 335 18.13 11.42 27.91
N PRO A 336 18.67 12.08 28.95
CA PRO A 336 20.10 12.34 29.03
C PRO A 336 20.87 11.03 28.89
N THR A 337 21.94 11.04 28.09
CA THR A 337 22.86 9.91 28.06
C THR A 337 23.57 9.82 29.40
N SER A 338 23.36 8.70 30.10
CA SER A 338 24.02 8.38 31.38
C SER A 338 25.53 8.23 31.25
#